data_AF-A0A2D6PXM8-F1
#
_entry.id   AF-A0A2D6PXM8-F1
#
_cell.length_a   1.000
_cell.length_b   1.000
_cell.length_c   1.000
_cell.angle_alpha   90.00
_cell.angle_beta   90.00
_cell.angle_gamma   90.00
#
_symmetry.space_group_name_H-M   'P 1'
#
loop_
_entity.id
_entity.type
_entity.pdbx_description
1 polymer ?
#
loop_
_entity_poly.entity_id
_entity_poly.type
_entity_poly.pdbx_seq_one_letter_code
_entity_poly.pdbx_strand_id
1 'polypeptide(L)' 'MLILGYLFSLGTLVFWIILLIEAFKQSVGLGFACLCIPFVIIWFGLTKSENPKKNLLVGGYVGCWILSMICNFAGGGMGG' A
#
# COMPACT_ATOMS: atom_id res chain seq x y z
N MET A 1 17.15 -6.48 11.32
CA MET A 1 15.76 -6.10 10.99
C MET A 1 15.60 -5.28 9.71
N LEU A 2 16.59 -4.49 9.28
CA LEU A 2 16.45 -3.59 8.12
C LEU A 2 16.13 -4.31 6.79
N ILE A 3 16.77 -5.45 6.51
CA ILE A 3 16.51 -6.25 5.29
C ILE A 3 15.06 -6.75 5.23
N LEU A 4 14.51 -7.19 6.35
CA LEU A 4 13.12 -7.63 6.44
C LEU A 4 12.16 -6.44 6.25
N GLY A 5 12.47 -5.28 6.83
CA GLY A 5 11.73 -4.04 6.60
C GLY A 5 11.72 -3.61 5.14
N TYR A 6 12.85 -3.76 4.44
CA TYR A 6 12.96 -3.52 3.00
C TYR A 6 12.13 -4.50 2.16
N LEU A 7 12.12 -5.80 2.52
CA LEU A 7 11.28 -6.80 1.85
C LEU A 7 9.79 -6.48 1.99
N PHE A 8 9.34 -6.11 3.18
CA PHE A 8 7.95 -5.67 3.38
C PHE A 8 7.65 -4.35 2.67
N SER A 9 8.61 -3.43 2.59
CA SER A 9 8.48 -2.17 1.83
C SER A 9 8.28 -2.41 0.33
N LEU A 10 9.07 -3.34 -0.24
CA LEU A 10 8.90 -3.80 -1.62
C LEU A 10 7.53 -4.45 -1.83
N GLY A 11 7.09 -5.28 -0.88
CA GLY A 11 5.74 -5.85 -0.90
C GLY A 11 4.67 -4.77 -0.97
N THR A 12 4.77 -3.74 -0.12
CA THR A 12 3.85 -2.59 -0.15
C THR A 12 3.86 -1.88 -1.51
N LEU A 13 5.03 -1.63 -2.10
CA LEU A 13 5.14 -1.03 -3.43
C LEU A 13 4.45 -1.86 -4.51
N VAL A 14 4.61 -3.18 -4.47
CA VAL A 14 3.96 -4.09 -5.43
C VAL A 14 2.44 -4.01 -5.30
N PHE A 15 1.90 -4.10 -4.08
CA PHE A 15 0.45 -3.97 -3.86
C PHE A 15 -0.06 -2.57 -4.25
N TRP A 16 0.74 -1.53 -4.03
CA TRP A 16 0.40 -0.16 -4.42
C TRP A 16 0.29 0.01 -5.93
N ILE A 17 1.27 -0.50 -6.69
CA ILE A 17 1.28 -0.44 -8.16
C ILE A 17 0.07 -1.20 -8.72
N ILE A 18 -0.24 -2.38 -8.19
CA ILE A 18 -1.40 -3.17 -8.63
C ILE A 18 -2.71 -2.40 -8.40
N LEU A 19 -2.89 -1.81 -7.22
CA LEU A 19 -4.07 -1.00 -6.90
C LEU A 19 -4.16 0.26 -7.77
N LEU A 20 -3.02 0.86 -8.10
CA LEU A 20 -2.95 2.06 -8.91
C LEU A 20 -3.34 1.75 -10.36
N ILE A 21 -2.83 0.66 -10.95
CA ILE A 21 -3.25 0.18 -12.27
C ILE A 21 -4.76 -0.08 -12.29
N GLU A 22 -5.29 -0.75 -11.26
CA GLU A 22 -6.73 -1.04 -11.15
C GLU A 22 -7.58 0.25 -11.03
N ALA A 23 -7.08 1.25 -10.29
CA ALA A 23 -7.72 2.56 -10.17
C ALA A 23 -7.71 3.32 -11.50
N PHE A 24 -6.60 3.32 -12.24
CA PHE A 24 -6.50 3.91 -13.58
C PHE A 24 -7.42 3.24 -14.59
N LYS A 25 -7.58 1.90 -14.51
CA LYS A 25 -8.54 1.16 -15.33
C LYS A 25 -9.99 1.58 -15.08
N GLN A 26 -10.32 1.96 -13.84
CA GLN A 26 -11.68 2.40 -13.49
C GLN A 26 -11.93 3.87 -13.79
N SER A 27 -10.96 4.75 -13.51
CA SER A 27 -11.05 6.18 -13.80
C SER A 27 -9.68 6.86 -13.70
N VAL A 28 -9.31 7.60 -14.75
CA VAL A 28 -8.01 8.30 -14.82
C VAL A 28 -7.86 9.33 -13.69
N GLY A 29 -8.96 10.01 -13.31
CA GLY A 29 -8.95 10.98 -12.21
C GLY A 29 -8.71 10.35 -10.84
N LEU A 30 -9.22 9.14 -10.62
CA LEU A 30 -8.97 8.38 -9.37
C LEU A 30 -7.54 7.84 -9.33
N GLY A 31 -7.04 7.35 -10.47
CA GLY A 31 -5.64 6.96 -10.61
C GLY A 31 -4.68 8.11 -10.29
N PHE A 32 -4.95 9.30 -10.84
CA PHE A 32 -4.17 10.50 -10.55
C PHE A 32 -4.28 10.95 -9.09
N ALA A 33 -5.47 10.90 -8.50
CA ALA A 33 -5.68 11.19 -7.09
C ALA A 33 -4.93 10.22 -6.17
N CYS A 34 -4.87 8.93 -6.51
CA CYS A 34 -4.07 7.94 -5.77
C CYS A 34 -2.56 8.17 -5.89
N LEU A 35 -2.11 8.80 -6.99
CA LEU A 35 -0.71 9.16 -7.23
C LEU A 35 -0.32 10.41 -6.43
N CYS A 36 -1.22 11.41 -6.38
CA CYS A 36 -1.03 12.61 -5.55
C CYS A 36 -1.17 12.33 -4.05
N ILE A 37 -2.10 11.46 -3.67
CA ILE A 37 -2.42 11.18 -2.28
C ILE A 37 -2.55 9.66 -2.11
N PRO A 38 -1.49 8.97 -1.63
CA PRO A 38 -1.51 7.52 -1.48
C PRO A 38 -2.58 7.04 -0.48
N PHE A 39 -3.05 7.90 0.42
CA PHE A 39 -4.20 7.63 1.30
C PHE A 39 -5.52 7.45 0.55
N VAL A 40 -5.68 8.07 -0.63
CA VAL A 40 -6.89 7.93 -1.45
C VAL A 40 -7.05 6.50 -1.95
N ILE A 41 -5.95 5.75 -2.10
CA ILE A 41 -6.00 4.34 -2.54
C ILE A 41 -6.69 3.44 -1.49
N ILE A 42 -6.52 3.76 -0.22
CA ILE A 42 -7.12 3.02 0.90
C ILE A 42 -8.62 3.33 0.96
N TRP A 43 -8.97 4.61 0.84
CA TRP A 43 -10.35 5.08 0.81
C TRP A 43 -11.10 4.53 -0.41
N PHE A 44 -10.47 4.54 -1.58
CA PHE A 44 -11.00 3.95 -2.81
C PHE A 44 -11.18 2.43 -2.70
N GLY A 45 -10.20 1.78 -2.08
CA GLY A 45 -10.20 0.36 -1.79
C GLY A 45 -11.39 -0.08 -0.95
N LEU A 46 -11.63 0.61 0.17
CA LEU A 46 -12.70 0.33 1.13
C LEU A 46 -14.09 0.76 0.62
N THR A 47 -14.20 1.99 0.10
CA THR A 47 -15.50 2.58 -0.29
C THR A 47 -16.05 1.97 -1.59
N LYS A 48 -15.17 1.48 -2.48
CA LYS A 48 -15.55 0.89 -3.78
C LYS A 48 -15.26 -0.62 -3.83
N SER A 49 -15.33 -1.28 -2.67
CA SER A 49 -15.13 -2.72 -2.52
C SER A 49 -16.41 -3.51 -2.83
N GLU A 50 -16.89 -3.47 -4.08
CA GLU A 50 -17.87 -4.47 -4.55
C GLU A 50 -17.24 -5.87 -4.71
N ASN A 51 -15.90 -5.96 -4.70
CA ASN A 51 -15.18 -7.21 -4.92
C ASN A 51 -14.26 -7.55 -3.72
N PRO A 52 -14.44 -8.73 -3.08
CA PRO A 52 -13.65 -9.12 -1.91
C PRO A 52 -12.14 -9.22 -2.19
N LYS A 53 -11.76 -9.51 -3.44
CA LYS A 53 -10.35 -9.54 -3.88
C LYS A 53 -9.67 -8.17 -3.77
N LYS A 54 -10.40 -7.07 -4.03
CA LYS A 54 -9.87 -5.70 -3.94
C LYS A 54 -9.59 -5.32 -2.49
N ASN A 55 -10.49 -5.71 -1.57
CA ASN A 55 -10.32 -5.46 -0.14
C ASN A 55 -9.11 -6.23 0.43
N LEU A 56 -8.85 -7.43 -0.09
CA LEU A 56 -7.69 -8.24 0.30
C LEU A 56 -6.36 -7.63 -0.17
N LEU A 57 -6.33 -7.03 -1.37
CA LEU A 57 -5.17 -6.27 -1.87
C LEU A 57 -4.91 -5.01 -1.03
N VAL A 58 -5.95 -4.29 -0.63
CA VAL A 58 -5.84 -3.11 0.24
C VAL A 58 -5.38 -3.51 1.65
N GLY A 59 -5.92 -4.61 2.19
CA GLY A 59 -5.48 -5.17 3.45
C GLY A 59 -4.01 -5.62 3.42
N GLY A 60 -3.57 -6.23 2.32
CA GLY A 60 -2.18 -6.59 2.07
C GLY A 60 -1.25 -5.37 1.97
N TYR A 61 -1.68 -4.33 1.27
CA TYR A 61 -0.97 -3.05 1.17
C TYR A 61 -0.79 -2.40 2.55
N VAL A 62 -1.87 -2.19 3.29
CA VAL A 62 -1.85 -1.56 4.62
C VAL A 62 -1.06 -2.43 5.61
N GLY A 63 -1.28 -3.74 5.59
CA GLY A 63 -0.57 -4.69 6.44
C GLY A 63 0.94 -4.68 6.20
N CYS A 64 1.38 -4.79 4.94
CA CYS A 64 2.81 -4.71 4.60
C CYS A 64 3.41 -3.33 4.93
N TRP A 65 2.64 -2.25 4.78
CA TRP A 65 3.12 -0.90 5.07
C TRP A 65 3.37 -0.72 6.58
N ILE A 66 2.42 -1.14 7.41
CA ILE A 66 2.56 -1.10 8.88
C ILE A 66 3.71 -2.02 9.33
N LEU A 67 3.79 -3.25 8.80
CA LEU A 67 4.88 -4.18 9.16
C LEU A 67 6.26 -3.65 8.74
N SER A 68 6.36 -3.04 7.56
CA SER A 68 7.58 -2.39 7.09
C SER A 68 7.95 -1.22 8.00
N MET A 69 6.99 -0.40 8.42
CA MET A 69 7.20 0.71 9.34
C MET A 69 7.71 0.21 10.70
N ILE A 70 7.09 -0.83 11.27
CA ILE A 70 7.51 -1.45 12.53
C ILE A 70 8.90 -2.06 12.40
N CYS A 71 9.19 -2.81 11.32
CA CYS A 71 10.50 -3.42 11.10
C CYS A 71 11.61 -2.39 10.87
N ASN A 72 11.31 -1.29 10.17
CA ASN A 72 12.26 -0.19 9.99
C ASN A 72 12.46 0.60 11.28
N PHE A 73 11.42 0.81 12.09
CA PHE A 73 11.54 1.48 13.38
C PHE A 73 12.33 0.63 14.38
N ALA A 74 12.03 -0.67 14.46
CA ALA A 74 12.78 -1.62 15.28
C ALA A 74 14.23 -1.85 14.79
N GLY A 75 14.48 -1.70 13.48
CA GLY A 75 15.82 -1.78 12.89
C GLY A 75 16.62 -0.48 12.95
N GLY A 76 15.94 0.67 12.91
CA GLY A 76 16.51 2.02 12.97
C GLY A 76 16.72 2.53 14.39
N GLY A 77 16.10 1.91 15.40
CA GLY A 77 16.42 2.13 16.82
C GLY A 77 17.85 1.72 17.23
N MET A 78 18.66 1.17 16.33
CA MET A 78 20.10 0.94 16.50
C MET A 78 20.98 1.89 15.66
N GLY A 79 20.42 2.95 15.07
CA GLY A 79 21.16 3.88 14.20
C GLY A 79 20.71 5.34 14.30
N GLY A 80 20.13 5.73 15.45
CA GLY A 80 19.95 7.14 15.82
C GLY A 80 21.20 7.71 16.46
#